data_AF-A0A2A5BHQ3-F1
#
_entry.id   AF-A0A2A5BHQ3-F1
#
_cell.length_a   1.000
_cell.length_b   1.000
_cell.length_c   1.000
_cell.angle_alpha   90.00
_cell.angle_beta   90.00
_cell.angle_gamma   90.00
#
_symmetry.space_group_name_H-M   'P 1'
#
loop_
_entity.id
_entity.type
_entity.pdbx_description
1 polymer ?
#
loop_
_entity_poly.entity_id
_entity_poly.type
_entity_poly.pdbx_seq_one_letter_code
_entity_poly.pdbx_strand_id
1 'polypeptide(L)'
;DINEVLDVVIDKLAQGGIFDRNQFPGIVDVAKTLWLLVTEYSANPYQGSVLHIHSTEATGVIDSTVGWVQVLGEEFHSQPIQATHEGMLHKPYVSEIVKLVEKLIRISSRGKLESDCKADRCSIE
;
A
#
# COMPACT_ATOMS: atom_id res chain seq x y z
N ASP A 1 -8.12 5.32 27.15
CA ASP A 1 -8.37 3.98 26.56
C ASP A 1 -8.55 4.16 25.04
N ILE A 2 -8.12 3.21 24.20
CA ILE A 2 -8.28 3.33 22.74
C ILE A 2 -9.76 3.34 22.32
N ASN A 3 -10.61 2.67 23.11
CA ASN A 3 -12.06 2.70 22.92
C ASN A 3 -12.61 4.12 23.05
N GLU A 4 -12.13 4.89 24.03
CA GLU A 4 -12.52 6.28 24.23
C GLU A 4 -12.01 7.18 23.10
N VAL A 5 -10.79 6.94 22.59
CA VAL A 5 -10.23 7.74 21.49
C VAL A 5 -11.01 7.52 20.19
N LEU A 6 -11.33 6.28 19.85
CA LEU A 6 -12.12 5.96 18.65
C LEU A 6 -13.54 6.49 18.74
N ASP A 7 -14.19 6.38 19.91
CA ASP A 7 -15.52 6.94 20.12
C ASP A 7 -15.51 8.47 19.95
N VAL A 8 -14.49 9.18 20.48
CA VAL A 8 -14.33 10.63 20.30
C VAL A 8 -14.05 11.02 18.85
N VAL A 9 -13.23 10.26 18.11
CA VAL A 9 -12.95 10.53 16.69
C VAL A 9 -14.22 10.36 15.86
N ILE A 10 -14.99 9.31 16.10
CA ILE A 10 -16.24 9.06 15.38
C ILE A 10 -17.29 10.12 15.71
N ASP A 11 -17.40 10.54 16.97
CA ASP A 11 -18.31 11.62 17.36
C ASP A 11 -17.92 12.96 16.71
N LYS A 12 -16.61 13.24 16.56
CA LYS A 12 -16.15 14.43 15.84
C LYS A 12 -16.44 14.36 14.34
N LEU A 13 -16.28 13.20 13.71
CA LEU A 13 -16.63 12.99 12.30
C LEU A 13 -18.14 13.12 12.07
N ALA A 14 -18.96 12.63 13.01
CA ALA A 14 -20.41 12.76 12.98
C ALA A 14 -20.87 14.21 13.18
N GLN A 15 -20.28 14.93 14.15
CA GLN A 15 -20.56 16.35 14.39
C GLN A 15 -20.15 17.24 13.21
N GLY A 16 -19.12 16.85 12.47
CA GLY A 16 -18.71 17.51 11.23
C GLY A 16 -19.65 17.29 10.03
N GLY A 17 -20.71 16.48 10.18
CA GLY A 17 -21.67 16.18 9.10
C GLY A 17 -21.11 15.25 8.01
N ILE A 18 -19.94 14.63 8.25
CA ILE A 18 -19.31 13.70 7.30
C ILE A 18 -20.08 12.37 7.29
N PHE A 19 -20.79 12.03 8.37
CA PHE A 19 -21.47 10.75 8.55
C PHE A 19 -22.56 10.84 9.64
N ASP A 20 -23.65 10.08 9.51
CA ASP A 20 -24.73 9.96 10.52
C ASP A 20 -24.67 8.61 11.26
N ARG A 21 -24.38 8.65 12.56
CA ARG A 21 -24.28 7.47 13.44
C ARG A 21 -25.57 6.66 13.51
N ASN A 22 -26.73 7.27 13.32
CA ASN A 22 -28.02 6.58 13.34
C ASN A 22 -28.30 5.84 12.02
N GLN A 23 -27.63 6.20 10.93
CA GLN A 23 -27.78 5.53 9.63
C GLN A 23 -26.90 4.27 9.53
N PHE A 24 -25.80 4.21 10.28
CA PHE A 24 -24.93 3.03 10.32
C PHE A 24 -24.58 2.65 11.77
N PRO A 25 -25.51 1.99 12.48
CA PRO A 25 -25.35 1.67 13.90
C PRO A 25 -24.16 0.73 14.23
N GLY A 26 -23.44 0.20 13.24
CA GLY A 26 -22.23 -0.61 13.40
C GLY A 26 -20.92 0.05 12.98
N ILE A 27 -20.92 1.33 12.57
CA ILE A 27 -19.69 1.97 12.06
C ILE A 27 -18.57 2.01 13.10
N VAL A 28 -18.94 2.12 14.37
CA VAL A 28 -18.02 2.17 15.51
C VAL A 28 -17.33 0.83 15.68
N ASP A 29 -18.09 -0.26 15.57
CA ASP A 29 -17.54 -1.61 15.66
C ASP A 29 -16.67 -1.94 14.45
N VAL A 30 -17.04 -1.47 13.26
CA VAL A 30 -16.21 -1.60 12.05
C VAL A 30 -14.90 -0.81 12.19
N ALA A 31 -14.96 0.43 12.63
CA ALA A 31 -13.77 1.26 12.86
C ALA A 31 -12.87 0.68 13.96
N LYS A 32 -13.45 0.16 15.05
CA LYS A 32 -12.72 -0.58 16.10
C LYS A 32 -12.07 -1.84 15.55
N THR A 33 -12.79 -2.62 14.75
CA THR A 33 -12.26 -3.83 14.12
C THR A 33 -11.10 -3.49 13.19
N LEU A 34 -11.25 -2.47 12.33
CA LEU A 34 -10.18 -2.02 11.44
C LEU A 34 -8.98 -1.50 12.22
N TRP A 35 -9.19 -0.74 13.30
CA TRP A 35 -8.12 -0.27 14.15
C TRP A 35 -7.36 -1.42 14.80
N LEU A 36 -8.05 -2.36 15.44
CA LEU A 36 -7.46 -3.55 16.05
C LEU A 36 -6.68 -4.36 15.03
N LEU A 37 -7.27 -4.59 13.85
CA LEU A 37 -6.59 -5.26 12.74
C LEU A 37 -5.31 -4.53 12.32
N VAL A 38 -5.30 -3.21 12.28
CA VAL A 38 -4.09 -2.46 11.91
C VAL A 38 -3.05 -2.46 13.02
N THR A 39 -3.45 -2.36 14.29
CA THR A 39 -2.50 -2.24 15.42
C THR A 39 -1.97 -3.57 15.93
N GLU A 40 -2.74 -4.65 15.81
CA GLU A 40 -2.32 -5.99 16.24
C GLU A 40 -1.64 -6.77 15.10
N TYR A 41 -1.75 -6.29 13.85
CA TYR A 41 -1.10 -6.92 12.73
C TYR A 41 0.42 -6.75 12.81
N SER A 42 1.09 -7.86 13.08
CA SER A 42 2.53 -7.99 12.93
C SER A 42 2.83 -8.65 11.60
N ALA A 43 3.44 -7.90 10.68
CA ALA A 43 3.81 -8.43 9.37
C ALA A 43 4.94 -9.46 9.52
N ASN A 44 4.76 -10.63 8.89
CA ASN A 44 5.85 -11.60 8.76
C ASN A 44 6.90 -11.06 7.77
N PRO A 45 8.20 -11.33 7.99
CA PRO A 45 9.22 -10.95 7.04
C PRO A 45 8.94 -11.52 5.64
N TYR A 46 9.12 -10.69 4.60
CA TYR A 46 8.93 -11.08 3.21
C TYR A 46 10.20 -10.86 2.41
N GLN A 47 10.69 -11.92 1.76
CA GLN A 47 11.98 -11.94 1.07
C GLN A 47 11.86 -11.80 -0.46
N GLY A 48 10.64 -11.72 -0.99
CA GLY A 48 10.44 -11.52 -2.43
C GLY A 48 10.52 -10.05 -2.83
N SER A 49 10.59 -9.80 -4.13
CA SER A 49 10.56 -8.46 -4.68
C SER A 49 9.27 -7.71 -4.34
N VAL A 50 9.43 -6.47 -3.85
CA VAL A 50 8.34 -5.54 -3.54
C VAL A 50 8.64 -4.19 -4.18
N LEU A 51 7.69 -3.67 -4.95
CA LEU A 51 7.67 -2.26 -5.34
C LEU A 51 6.69 -1.51 -4.43
N HIS A 52 7.20 -0.54 -3.68
CA HIS A 52 6.42 0.41 -2.92
C HIS A 52 6.38 1.76 -3.64
N ILE A 53 5.20 2.17 -4.08
CA ILE A 53 4.97 3.49 -4.68
C ILE A 53 4.29 4.35 -3.63
N HIS A 54 4.88 5.50 -3.27
CA HIS A 54 4.41 6.30 -2.15
C HIS A 54 4.32 7.79 -2.46
N SER A 55 3.39 8.45 -1.76
CA SER A 55 3.17 9.89 -1.83
C SER A 55 4.29 10.64 -1.10
N THR A 56 4.76 11.75 -1.67
CA THR A 56 5.66 12.70 -0.98
C THR A 56 4.92 13.88 -0.35
N GLU A 57 3.62 14.02 -0.62
CA GLU A 57 2.77 15.11 -0.09
C GLU A 57 1.77 14.61 0.97
N ALA A 58 1.93 13.36 1.44
CA ALA A 58 1.14 12.84 2.52
C ALA A 58 1.29 13.76 3.74
N THR A 59 0.16 14.21 4.29
CA THR A 59 0.11 15.10 5.44
C THR A 59 0.53 14.34 6.70
N GLY A 60 1.84 14.22 6.91
CA GLY A 60 2.42 13.53 8.06
C GLY A 60 3.93 13.36 7.88
N VAL A 61 4.70 13.62 8.94
CA VAL A 61 6.20 13.58 8.95
C VAL A 61 6.74 12.14 8.88
N ILE A 62 5.91 11.16 8.53
CA ILE A 62 6.30 9.76 8.54
C ILE A 62 6.82 9.41 7.16
N ASP A 63 8.14 9.23 7.06
CA ASP A 63 8.72 8.52 5.94
C ASP A 63 8.14 7.10 5.92
N SER A 64 7.16 6.89 5.05
CA SER A 64 6.44 5.63 4.90
C SER A 64 7.37 4.44 4.65
N THR A 65 8.60 4.65 4.18
CA THR A 65 9.56 3.58 3.91
C THR A 65 10.13 2.95 5.18
N VAL A 66 10.17 3.68 6.30
CA VAL A 66 10.80 3.22 7.55
C VAL A 66 10.12 1.97 8.12
N GLY A 67 8.79 1.87 8.02
CA GLY A 67 8.06 0.69 8.49
C GLY A 67 8.30 -0.55 7.63
N TRP A 68 8.51 -0.37 6.32
CA TRP A 68 8.67 -1.47 5.36
C TRP A 68 10.07 -2.09 5.41
N VAL A 69 11.12 -1.28 5.59
CA VAL A 69 12.51 -1.76 5.66
C VAL A 69 12.73 -2.76 6.80
N GLN A 70 11.89 -2.73 7.84
CA GLN A 70 11.97 -3.66 8.97
C GLN A 70 11.44 -5.06 8.66
N VAL A 71 10.60 -5.21 7.63
CA VAL A 71 9.89 -6.45 7.31
C VAL A 71 10.19 -6.97 5.90
N LEU A 72 10.72 -6.13 5.01
CA LEU A 72 11.05 -6.50 3.64
C LEU A 72 12.55 -6.78 3.47
N GLY A 73 12.87 -7.78 2.66
CA GLY A 73 14.24 -8.17 2.33
C GLY A 73 14.93 -7.24 1.31
N GLU A 74 16.04 -7.72 0.75
CA GLU A 74 16.94 -6.94 -0.13
C GLU A 74 16.29 -6.49 -1.46
N GLU A 75 15.23 -7.16 -1.91
CA GLU A 75 14.50 -6.83 -3.15
C GLU A 75 13.39 -5.79 -2.96
N PHE A 76 13.53 -4.92 -1.96
CA PHE A 76 12.63 -3.79 -1.72
C PHE A 76 13.01 -2.57 -2.55
N HIS A 77 12.07 -2.09 -3.37
CA HIS A 77 12.22 -0.89 -4.18
C HIS A 77 11.17 0.14 -3.80
N SER A 78 11.59 1.38 -3.48
CA SER A 78 10.69 2.49 -3.15
C SER A 78 10.74 3.56 -4.23
N GLN A 79 9.56 3.98 -4.70
CA GLN A 79 9.39 5.00 -5.74
C GLN A 79 8.47 6.13 -5.22
N PRO A 80 9.01 7.33 -4.98
CA PRO A 80 8.18 8.48 -4.59
C PRO A 80 7.39 9.05 -5.76
N ILE A 81 6.20 9.56 -5.48
CA ILE A 81 5.34 10.34 -6.38
C ILE A 81 4.92 11.64 -5.68
N GLN A 82 5.10 12.76 -6.38
CA GLN A 82 4.68 14.08 -5.92
C GLN A 82 3.17 14.30 -6.15
N ALA A 83 2.39 13.69 -5.26
CA ALA A 83 0.94 13.85 -5.15
C ALA A 83 0.52 13.54 -3.72
N THR A 84 -0.68 13.93 -3.31
CA THR A 84 -1.28 13.44 -2.06
C THR A 84 -1.57 11.94 -2.14
N HIS A 85 -1.81 11.29 -1.00
CA HIS A 85 -2.16 9.86 -0.95
C HIS A 85 -3.34 9.52 -1.88
N GLU A 86 -4.41 10.31 -1.81
CA GLU A 86 -5.58 10.16 -2.69
C GLU A 86 -5.28 10.61 -4.13
N GLY A 87 -4.50 11.69 -4.29
CA GLY A 87 -4.13 12.27 -5.58
C GLY A 87 -3.40 11.31 -6.51
N MET A 88 -2.63 10.36 -5.97
CA MET A 88 -1.92 9.32 -6.74
C MET A 88 -2.86 8.45 -7.60
N LEU A 89 -4.13 8.31 -7.21
CA LEU A 89 -5.12 7.51 -7.95
C LEU A 89 -5.75 8.26 -9.12
N HIS A 90 -5.42 9.55 -9.28
CA HIS A 90 -5.93 10.39 -10.35
C HIS A 90 -4.90 10.63 -11.44
N LYS A 91 -5.36 11.10 -12.59
CA LYS A 91 -4.46 11.54 -13.66
C LYS A 91 -3.73 12.82 -13.25
N PRO A 92 -2.45 12.98 -13.61
CA PRO A 92 -1.68 12.09 -14.48
C PRO A 92 -1.08 10.85 -13.79
N TYR A 93 -0.93 10.89 -12.46
CA TYR A 93 -0.13 9.94 -11.66
C TYR A 93 -0.52 8.47 -11.84
N VAL A 94 -1.81 8.14 -11.85
CA VAL A 94 -2.26 6.76 -12.04
C VAL A 94 -1.78 6.16 -13.38
N SER A 95 -1.63 7.00 -14.41
CA SER A 95 -1.14 6.53 -15.71
C SER A 95 0.36 6.24 -15.68
N GLU A 96 1.13 7.00 -14.90
CA GLU A 96 2.55 6.78 -14.69
C GLU A 96 2.81 5.52 -13.85
N ILE A 97 2.00 5.33 -12.81
CA ILE A 97 1.98 4.11 -11.99
C ILE A 97 1.74 2.88 -12.86
N VAL A 98 0.72 2.91 -13.72
CA VAL A 98 0.43 1.79 -14.64
C VAL A 98 1.63 1.49 -15.54
N LYS A 99 2.24 2.50 -16.16
CA LYS A 99 3.42 2.31 -17.02
C LYS A 99 4.59 1.70 -16.26
N LEU A 100 4.81 2.11 -15.00
CA LEU A 100 5.86 1.56 -14.14
C LEU A 100 5.62 0.07 -13.86
N VAL A 101 4.39 -0.28 -13.48
CA VAL A 101 3.99 -1.67 -13.22
C VAL A 101 4.12 -2.53 -14.49
N GLU A 102 3.65 -2.04 -15.64
CA GLU A 102 3.79 -2.74 -16.93
C GLU A 102 5.26 -3.02 -17.28
N LYS A 103 6.16 -2.06 -17.04
CA LYS A 103 7.59 -2.23 -17.26
C LYS A 103 8.16 -3.36 -16.41
N LEU A 104 7.78 -3.43 -15.13
CA LEU A 104 8.26 -4.46 -14.21
C LEU A 104 7.75 -5.85 -14.58
N ILE A 105 6.46 -5.97 -14.93
CA ILE A 105 5.88 -7.24 -15.38
C ILE A 105 6.62 -7.76 -16.61
N ARG A 106 6.95 -6.89 -17.58
CA ARG A 106 7.69 -7.27 -18.79
C ARG A 106 9.12 -7.74 -18.51
N ILE A 107 9.81 -7.11 -17.55
CA ILE A 107 11.16 -7.52 -17.14
C ILE A 107 11.12 -8.89 -16.47
N SER A 108 10.17 -9.10 -15.55
CA SER A 108 9.99 -10.38 -14.87
C SER A 108 9.68 -11.53 -15.84
N SER A 109 8.80 -11.28 -16.81
CA SER A 109 8.45 -12.30 -17.82
C SER A 109 9.60 -12.59 -18.79
N ARG A 110 10.44 -11.61 -19.16
CA ARG A 110 11.67 -11.86 -19.94
C ARG A 110 12.73 -12.63 -19.15
N GLY A 111 12.97 -12.27 -17.90
CA GLY A 111 13.95 -12.97 -17.05
C GLY A 111 13.59 -14.44 -16.83
N LYS A 112 12.29 -14.73 -16.72
CA LYS A 112 11.78 -16.11 -16.65
C LYS A 112 11.98 -16.88 -17.97
N LEU A 113 11.68 -16.25 -19.11
CA LEU A 113 11.95 -16.85 -20.44
C LEU A 113 13.44 -17.15 -20.66
N GLU A 114 14.34 -16.28 -20.21
CA GLU A 114 15.79 -16.48 -20.32
C GLU A 114 16.33 -17.53 -19.33
N SER A 115 15.77 -17.64 -18.11
CA SER A 115 16.13 -18.72 -17.19
C SER A 115 15.66 -20.07 -17.69
N ASP A 116 14.43 -20.12 -18.22
CA ASP A 116 13.82 -21.33 -18.73
C ASP A 116 14.56 -21.82 -20.00
N CYS A 117 14.98 -20.90 -20.89
CA CYS A 117 15.83 -21.24 -22.05
C CYS A 117 17.30 -21.59 -21.70
N LYS A 118 17.77 -21.31 -20.48
CA LYS A 118 19.09 -21.79 -20.02
C LYS A 118 18.98 -23.16 -19.36
N ALA A 119 17.84 -23.47 -18.73
CA ALA A 119 17.56 -24.76 -18.12
C ALA A 119 17.29 -25.84 -19.19
N ASP A 120 16.52 -25.49 -20.22
CA ASP A 120 16.32 -26.32 -21.40
C ASP A 120 17.08 -25.70 -22.56
N ARG A 121 18.08 -26.39 -23.13
CA ARG A 121 18.83 -25.95 -24.31
C ARG A 121 17.84 -25.55 -25.42
N CYS A 122 17.56 -24.26 -25.54
CA CYS A 122 16.75 -23.72 -26.62
C CYS A 122 17.55 -23.84 -27.93
N SER A 123 17.36 -24.96 -28.63
CA SER A 123 17.65 -25.08 -30.05
C SER A 123 16.68 -24.17 -30.79
N ILE A 124 17.15 -23.01 -31.23
CA ILE A 124 16.47 -22.22 -32.25
C ILE A 124 17.11 -22.67 -33.58
N GLU A 125 16.39 -23.52 -34.32
CA GLU A 125 16.57 -23.65 -35.78
C GLU A 125 15.89 -22.49 -36.50
#